data_AF-A0AAD7EJT1-F1
#
_entry.id   AF-A0AAD7EJT1-F1
#
_cell.length_a   1.000
_cell.length_b   1.000
_cell.length_c   1.000
_cell.angle_alpha   90.00
_cell.angle_beta   90.00
_cell.angle_gamma   90.00
#
_symmetry.space_group_name_H-M   'P 1'
#
loop_
_entity.id
_entity.type
_entity.pdbx_description
1 polymer ?
#
loop_
_entity_poly.entity_id
_entity_poly.type
_entity_poly.pdbx_seq_one_letter_code
_entity_poly.pdbx_strand_id
1 'polypeptide(L)'
;NEEEHKVCKLLKQVNGVTSLVSGSSAARIAMRNEIRGLMIEKGLPSFYITINPADVYNPIIKFLAGSEIDLDSLLPEDTPNYWDQSVVVAKNPVVAAHFFNLYIKAFI
;
A
#
# COMPACT_ATOMS: atom_id res chain seq x y z
N ASN A 1 0.56 30.44 -25.91
CA ASN A 1 0.59 31.81 -25.35
C ASN A 1 2.05 32.21 -25.10
N GLU A 2 2.46 33.47 -25.29
CA GLU A 2 3.88 33.87 -25.20
C GLU A 2 4.44 33.73 -23.76
N GLU A 3 3.58 34.00 -22.77
CA GLU A 3 3.89 33.84 -21.35
C GLU A 3 4.14 32.37 -20.96
N GLU A 4 3.39 31.42 -21.52
CA GLU A 4 3.63 29.98 -21.29
C GLU A 4 5.02 29.56 -21.78
N HIS A 5 5.49 30.14 -22.89
CA HIS A 5 6.82 29.87 -23.42
C HIS A 5 7.92 30.38 -22.48
N LYS A 6 7.73 31.56 -21.88
CA LYS A 6 8.67 32.11 -20.88
C LYS A 6 8.71 31.24 -19.62
N VAL A 7 7.54 30.82 -19.11
CA VAL A 7 7.44 29.93 -17.95
C VAL A 7 8.12 28.58 -18.23
N CYS A 8 7.88 27.96 -19.39
CA CYS A 8 8.55 26.73 -19.79
C CYS A 8 10.07 26.88 -19.87
N LYS A 9 10.56 28.02 -20.39
CA LYS A 9 11.99 28.30 -20.48
C LYS A 9 12.63 28.43 -19.09
N LEU A 10 11.98 29.14 -18.18
CA LEU A 10 12.43 29.26 -16.80
C LEU A 10 12.47 27.89 -16.10
N LEU A 11 11.41 27.10 -16.25
CA LEU A 11 11.36 25.74 -15.69
C LEU A 11 12.49 24.85 -16.20
N LYS A 12 12.85 24.93 -17.49
CA LYS A 12 14.00 24.19 -18.04
C LYS A 12 15.31 24.61 -17.38
N GLN A 13 15.52 25.90 -17.14
CA GLN A 13 16.72 26.41 -16.48
C GLN A 13 16.79 25.94 -15.02
N VAL A 14 15.68 26.07 -14.27
CA VAL A 14 15.58 25.61 -12.88
C VAL A 14 15.83 24.09 -12.79
N ASN A 15 15.23 23.31 -13.69
CA ASN A 15 15.46 21.86 -13.73
C ASN A 15 16.91 21.50 -14.07
N GLY A 16 17.56 22.28 -14.94
CA GLY A 16 18.99 22.10 -15.25
C GLY A 16 19.87 22.26 -14.00
N VAL A 17 19.69 23.35 -13.26
CA VAL A 17 20.47 23.63 -12.04
C VAL A 17 20.16 22.64 -10.92
N THR A 18 18.90 22.26 -10.76
CA THR A 18 18.47 21.38 -9.66
C THR A 18 18.65 19.89 -9.95
N SER A 19 19.01 19.49 -11.18
CA SER A 19 19.16 18.08 -11.57
C SER A 19 20.17 17.29 -10.73
N LEU A 20 21.19 17.97 -10.22
CA LEU A 20 22.23 17.39 -9.35
C LEU A 20 21.92 17.54 -7.85
N VAL A 21 20.83 18.22 -7.49
CA VAL A 21 20.40 18.36 -6.11
C VAL A 21 19.56 17.14 -5.73
N SER A 22 20.09 16.32 -4.84
CA SER A 22 19.40 15.13 -4.33
C SER A 22 18.00 15.46 -3.83
N GLY A 23 17.00 14.69 -4.28
CA GLY A 23 15.60 14.88 -3.91
C GLY A 23 14.83 15.93 -4.73
N SER A 24 15.48 16.71 -5.59
CA SER A 24 14.79 17.65 -6.47
C SER A 24 13.88 16.93 -7.48
N SER A 25 12.90 17.67 -8.03
CA SER A 25 12.02 17.14 -9.09
C SER A 25 12.81 16.67 -10.30
N ALA A 26 13.84 17.41 -10.71
CA ALA A 26 14.69 17.07 -11.85
C ALA A 26 15.54 15.82 -11.58
N ALA A 27 16.14 15.70 -10.39
CA ALA A 27 16.90 14.51 -9.98
C ALA A 27 16.01 13.25 -9.95
N ARG A 28 14.77 13.37 -9.45
CA ARG A 28 13.79 12.27 -9.46
C ARG A 28 13.40 11.84 -10.87
N ILE A 29 13.30 12.78 -11.82
CA ILE A 29 13.04 12.43 -13.23
C ILE A 29 14.23 11.68 -13.83
N ALA A 30 15.45 12.14 -13.58
CA ALA A 30 16.67 11.46 -14.04
C ALA A 30 16.76 10.02 -13.53
N MET A 31 16.58 9.81 -12.21
CA MET A 31 16.57 8.46 -11.61
C MET A 31 15.49 7.55 -12.20
N ARG A 32 14.28 8.08 -12.48
CA ARG A 32 13.23 7.29 -13.14
C ARG A 32 13.60 6.88 -14.57
N ASN A 33 14.28 7.75 -15.30
CA ASN A 33 14.76 7.42 -16.65
C ASN A 33 15.86 6.36 -16.62
N GLU A 34 16.74 6.42 -15.62
CA GLU A 34 17.75 5.40 -15.37
C GLU A 34 17.11 4.04 -15.05
N ILE A 35 16.14 3.99 -14.12
CA ILE A 35 15.37 2.78 -13.82
C ILE A 35 14.73 2.20 -15.08
N ARG A 36 14.14 3.03 -15.95
CA ARG A 36 13.58 2.58 -17.23
C ARG A 36 14.65 2.02 -18.18
N GLY A 37 15.82 2.65 -18.25
CA GLY A 37 16.95 2.14 -19.03
C GLY A 37 17.42 0.78 -18.54
N LEU A 38 17.58 0.63 -17.22
CA LEU A 38 17.90 -0.63 -16.58
C LEU A 38 16.83 -1.70 -16.83
N MET A 39 15.55 -1.34 -16.82
CA MET A 39 14.45 -2.26 -17.13
C MET A 39 14.52 -2.78 -18.58
N ILE A 40 14.95 -1.96 -19.53
CA ILE A 40 15.12 -2.36 -20.93
C ILE A 40 16.35 -3.26 -21.09
N GLU A 41 17.45 -2.94 -20.41
CA GLU A 41 18.72 -3.68 -20.56
C GLU A 41 18.76 -4.98 -19.75
N LYS A 42 18.29 -4.94 -18.51
CA LYS A 42 18.38 -6.04 -17.53
C LYS A 42 17.06 -6.76 -17.31
N GLY A 43 15.97 -6.28 -17.90
CA GLY A 43 14.62 -6.78 -17.67
C GLY A 43 13.93 -6.11 -16.48
N LEU A 44 12.63 -6.40 -16.32
CA LEU A 44 11.83 -5.84 -15.24
C LEU A 44 12.35 -6.33 -13.87
N PRO A 45 12.40 -5.47 -12.84
CA PRO A 45 12.64 -5.93 -11.48
C PRO A 45 11.53 -6.89 -11.07
N SER A 46 11.92 -8.07 -10.58
CA SER A 46 10.98 -9.03 -10.02
C SER A 46 10.77 -8.68 -8.55
N PHE A 47 9.55 -8.23 -8.21
CA PHE A 47 9.16 -7.97 -6.84
C PHE A 47 8.45 -9.20 -6.27
N TYR A 48 8.97 -9.72 -5.17
CA TYR A 48 8.28 -10.73 -4.36
C TYR A 48 7.69 -10.02 -3.14
N ILE A 49 6.38 -9.78 -3.17
CA ILE A 49 5.66 -9.08 -2.10
C ILE A 49 4.82 -10.11 -1.36
N THR A 50 5.08 -10.28 -0.06
CA THR A 50 4.22 -11.07 0.82
C THR A 50 3.26 -10.10 1.51
N ILE A 51 1.96 -10.23 1.21
CA ILE A 51 0.90 -9.46 1.86
C ILE A 51 0.26 -10.35 2.91
N ASN A 52 0.31 -9.93 4.17
CA ASN A 52 -0.37 -10.61 5.28
C ASN A 52 -1.33 -9.62 5.97
N PRO A 53 -2.62 -9.62 5.61
CA PRO A 53 -3.62 -8.80 6.29
C PRO A 53 -3.66 -9.14 7.78
N ALA A 54 -3.61 -8.11 8.64
CA ALA A 54 -3.65 -8.31 10.08
C ALA A 54 -5.07 -8.67 10.54
N ASP A 55 -5.26 -9.94 10.85
CA ASP A 55 -6.50 -10.52 11.39
C ASP A 55 -6.78 -10.05 12.83
N VAL A 56 -5.73 -9.91 13.64
CA VAL A 56 -5.73 -9.48 15.06
C VAL A 56 -6.19 -8.05 15.35
N TYR A 57 -6.50 -7.26 14.32
CA TYR A 57 -7.08 -5.92 14.46
C TYR A 57 -8.41 -5.78 13.73
N ASN A 58 -8.95 -6.88 13.20
CA ASN A 58 -10.06 -6.82 12.28
C ASN A 58 -11.35 -7.37 12.91
N PRO A 59 -12.43 -6.58 13.03
CA PRO A 59 -13.68 -7.05 13.63
C PRO A 59 -14.32 -8.20 12.83
N ILE A 60 -14.03 -8.34 11.53
CA ILE A 60 -14.56 -9.41 10.68
C ILE A 60 -14.19 -10.80 11.20
N ILE A 61 -13.01 -10.97 11.83
CA ILE A 61 -12.61 -12.25 12.43
C ILE A 61 -13.59 -12.69 13.52
N LYS A 62 -14.08 -11.76 14.35
CA LYS A 62 -15.06 -12.10 15.39
C LYS A 62 -16.39 -12.55 14.77
N PHE A 63 -16.83 -11.88 13.70
CA PHE A 63 -18.01 -12.28 12.93
C PHE A 63 -17.83 -13.69 12.34
N LEU A 64 -16.69 -13.96 11.70
CA LEU A 64 -16.36 -15.28 11.15
C LEU A 64 -16.20 -16.36 12.23
N ALA A 65 -15.85 -15.97 13.46
CA ALA A 65 -15.81 -16.86 14.63
C ALA A 65 -17.21 -17.14 15.22
N GLY A 66 -18.28 -16.55 14.66
CA GLY A 66 -19.66 -16.74 15.11
C GLY A 66 -20.09 -15.78 16.22
N SER A 67 -19.38 -14.68 16.42
CA SER A 67 -19.82 -13.62 17.33
C SER A 67 -20.97 -12.83 16.70
N GLU A 68 -21.98 -12.48 17.47
CA GLU A 68 -23.03 -11.56 17.03
C GLU A 68 -22.44 -10.14 16.93
N ILE A 69 -22.11 -9.74 15.71
CA ILE A 69 -21.64 -8.39 15.37
C ILE A 69 -22.55 -7.86 14.28
N ASP A 70 -23.03 -6.64 14.49
CA ASP A 70 -23.71 -5.90 13.45
C ASP A 70 -22.69 -5.34 12.46
N LEU A 71 -22.62 -5.94 11.27
CA LEU A 71 -21.71 -5.51 10.20
C LEU A 71 -22.14 -4.18 9.57
N ASP A 72 -23.43 -3.83 9.65
CA ASP A 72 -23.97 -2.59 9.08
C ASP A 72 -23.72 -1.38 10.00
N SER A 73 -23.38 -1.63 11.27
CA SER A 73 -23.11 -0.61 12.29
C SER A 73 -21.86 -0.92 13.11
N LEU A 74 -20.72 -1.13 12.45
CA LEU A 74 -19.43 -1.31 13.13
C LEU A 74 -19.00 -0.04 13.89
N LEU A 75 -19.00 -0.11 15.21
CA LEU A 75 -18.49 0.94 16.09
C LEU A 75 -16.99 0.76 16.36
N PRO A 76 -16.24 1.83 16.70
CA PRO A 76 -14.84 1.71 17.09
C PRO A 76 -14.62 0.73 18.25
N GLU A 77 -15.60 0.60 19.14
CA GLU A 77 -15.62 -0.32 20.29
C GLU A 77 -15.70 -1.80 19.88
N ASP A 78 -16.21 -2.09 18.67
CA ASP A 78 -16.22 -3.45 18.13
C ASP A 78 -14.83 -3.90 17.70
N THR A 79 -13.90 -2.94 17.50
CA THR A 79 -12.50 -3.22 17.21
C THR A 79 -11.91 -3.99 18.37
N PRO A 80 -11.55 -5.26 18.16
CA PRO A 80 -11.04 -6.10 19.23
C PRO A 80 -9.75 -5.57 19.85
N ASN A 81 -9.60 -5.82 21.16
CA ASN A 81 -8.28 -5.82 21.77
C ASN A 81 -7.45 -6.97 21.15
N TYR A 82 -6.19 -6.67 20.85
CA TYR A 82 -5.22 -7.63 20.31
C TYR A 82 -5.20 -8.96 21.06
N TRP A 83 -5.19 -8.93 22.40
CA TRP A 83 -5.06 -10.13 23.21
C TRP A 83 -6.30 -11.03 23.08
N ASP A 84 -7.48 -10.45 23.22
CA ASP A 84 -8.74 -11.18 23.15
C ASP A 84 -8.93 -11.82 21.77
N GLN A 85 -8.60 -11.09 20.71
CA GLN A 85 -8.69 -11.64 19.36
C GLN A 85 -7.63 -12.69 19.08
N SER A 86 -6.41 -12.54 19.61
CA SER A 86 -5.38 -13.58 19.52
C SER A 86 -5.84 -14.88 20.17
N VAL A 87 -6.56 -14.80 21.30
CA VAL A 87 -7.18 -15.97 21.94
C VAL A 87 -8.27 -16.60 21.07
N VAL A 88 -9.12 -15.79 20.42
CA VAL A 88 -10.15 -16.28 19.48
C VAL A 88 -9.51 -17.03 18.30
N VAL A 89 -8.49 -16.44 17.68
CA VAL A 89 -7.76 -17.05 16.56
C VAL A 89 -7.04 -18.33 17.01
N ALA A 90 -6.41 -18.32 18.18
CA ALA A 90 -5.73 -19.50 18.71
C ALA A 90 -6.70 -20.65 19.02
N LYS A 91 -7.92 -20.35 19.48
CA LYS A 91 -8.97 -21.35 19.72
C LYS A 91 -9.57 -21.92 18.43
N ASN A 92 -9.63 -21.12 17.36
CA ASN A 92 -10.18 -21.53 16.07
C ASN A 92 -9.34 -20.99 14.90
N PRO A 93 -8.21 -21.64 14.56
CA PRO A 93 -7.31 -21.17 13.51
C PRO A 93 -7.94 -21.23 12.11
N VAL A 94 -9.02 -21.98 11.91
CA VAL A 94 -9.76 -22.03 10.63
C VAL A 94 -10.34 -20.66 10.29
N VAL A 95 -10.74 -19.87 11.30
CA VAL A 95 -11.28 -18.52 11.11
C VAL A 95 -10.26 -17.58 10.49
N ALA A 96 -8.99 -17.66 10.92
CA ALA A 96 -7.91 -16.87 10.32
C ALA A 96 -7.66 -17.26 8.85
N ALA A 97 -7.72 -18.55 8.52
CA ALA A 97 -7.61 -19.01 7.13
C ALA A 97 -8.79 -18.53 6.27
N HIS A 98 -10.02 -18.57 6.80
CA HIS A 98 -11.21 -18.06 6.11
C HIS A 98 -11.13 -16.56 5.89
N PHE A 99 -10.71 -15.81 6.93
CA PHE A 99 -10.48 -14.38 6.84
C PHE A 99 -9.45 -14.04 5.77
N PHE A 100 -8.29 -14.70 5.77
CA PHE A 100 -7.26 -14.49 4.78
C PHE A 100 -7.81 -14.72 3.36
N ASN A 101 -8.45 -15.87 3.12
CA ASN A 101 -9.02 -16.20 1.81
C ASN A 101 -10.11 -15.20 1.38
N LEU A 102 -10.95 -14.72 2.30
CA LEU A 102 -11.97 -13.70 2.02
C LEU A 102 -11.30 -12.37 1.64
N TYR A 103 -10.31 -11.92 2.41
CA TYR A 103 -9.59 -10.67 2.19
C TYR A 103 -8.85 -10.65 0.87
N ILE A 104 -8.14 -11.75 0.55
CA ILE A 104 -7.47 -11.88 -0.75
C ILE A 104 -8.52 -11.76 -1.86
N LYS A 105 -9.58 -12.56 -1.84
CA LYS A 105 -10.60 -12.54 -2.91
C LYS A 105 -11.35 -11.22 -3.06
N ALA A 106 -11.51 -10.45 -1.98
CA ALA A 106 -12.25 -9.19 -2.02
C ALA A 106 -11.41 -8.02 -2.53
N PHE A 107 -10.09 -8.01 -2.28
CA PHE A 107 -9.25 -6.83 -2.49
C PHE A 107 -8.04 -7.04 -3.41
N ILE A 108 -7.66 -8.29 -3.71
CA ILE A 108 -6.48 -8.65 -4.51
C ILE A 108 -6.89 -9.55 -5.67
#